data_AF-D9WCU7-F1
#
_entry.id   AF-D9WCU7-F1
#
_cell.length_a   1.000
_cell.length_b   1.000
_cell.length_c   1.000
_cell.angle_alpha   90.00
_cell.angle_beta   90.00
_cell.angle_gamma   90.00
#
_symmetry.space_group_name_H-M   'P 1'
#
loop_
_entity.id
_entity.type
_entity.pdbx_description
1 polymer ?
#
loop_
_entity_poly.entity_id
_entity_poly.type
_entity_poly.pdbx_seq_one_letter_code
_entity_poly.pdbx_strand_id
1 'polypeptide(L)'
;MTRLDATCDSRHMSREVTPTTGLRLLPWTTPDGRPCYLSTDGDGPVAALADEVEDMQLSTGDELLTHARAMLADPKVPLGEFRFLSARLAEALHDAIRVARSHEGVRSGS
;
A
#
# COMPACT_ATOMS: atom_id res chain seq x y z
N MET A 1 -30.91 -29.52 24.27
CA MET A 1 -31.29 -29.45 22.85
C MET A 1 -32.28 -28.31 22.65
N THR A 2 -31.76 -27.08 22.54
CA THR A 2 -32.49 -25.94 21.96
C THR A 2 -31.44 -25.03 21.34
N ARG A 3 -31.53 -24.90 20.01
CA ARG A 3 -30.70 -24.08 19.14
C ARG A 3 -31.23 -22.65 19.26
N LEU A 4 -30.37 -21.68 19.55
CA LEU A 4 -30.66 -20.26 19.33
C LEU A 4 -29.97 -19.87 18.03
N ASP A 5 -30.78 -19.62 17.00
CA ASP A 5 -30.37 -19.01 15.75
C ASP A 5 -30.38 -17.48 15.88
N ALA A 6 -29.54 -16.86 15.04
CA ALA A 6 -29.50 -15.45 14.66
C ALA A 6 -28.99 -14.46 15.74
N THR A 7 -28.04 -13.57 15.45
CA THR A 7 -27.90 -12.76 14.23
C THR A 7 -26.43 -12.50 13.87
N CYS A 8 -26.15 -12.64 12.57
CA CYS A 8 -25.06 -12.02 11.84
C CYS A 8 -25.08 -10.49 12.06
N ASP A 9 -24.06 -9.92 12.69
CA ASP A 9 -23.77 -8.48 12.63
C ASP A 9 -22.57 -8.29 11.70
N SER A 10 -22.82 -8.49 10.41
CA SER A 10 -21.94 -7.97 9.36
C SER A 10 -22.04 -6.45 9.37
N ARG A 11 -21.33 -5.81 10.31
CA ARG A 11 -20.83 -4.46 10.10
C ARG A 11 -19.70 -4.52 9.10
N HIS A 12 -20.10 -4.74 7.83
CA HIS A 12 -19.39 -4.24 6.68
C HIS A 12 -19.25 -2.73 6.91
N MET A 13 -18.08 -2.29 7.37
CA MET A 13 -17.70 -0.89 7.26
C MET A 13 -17.69 -0.58 5.77
N SER A 14 -18.80 -0.05 5.27
CA SER A 14 -18.85 0.60 3.98
C SER A 14 -17.83 1.72 4.01
N ARG A 15 -16.65 1.45 3.45
CA ARG A 15 -15.76 2.51 3.00
C ARG A 15 -16.58 3.27 1.96
N GLU A 16 -16.97 4.50 2.28
CA GLU A 16 -17.51 5.43 1.28
C GLU A 16 -16.40 5.64 0.23
N VAL A 17 -16.49 4.88 -0.86
CA VAL A 17 -15.68 5.13 -2.05
C VAL A 17 -16.40 6.25 -2.79
N THR A 18 -16.00 7.49 -2.53
CA THR A 18 -16.39 8.59 -3.42
C THR A 18 -15.70 8.36 -4.76
N PRO A 19 -16.44 8.17 -5.87
CA PRO A 19 -15.82 7.98 -7.18
C PRO A 19 -15.05 9.25 -7.52
N THR A 20 -13.72 9.14 -7.47
CA THR A 20 -12.84 10.23 -7.90
C THR A 20 -12.65 10.04 -9.38
N THR A 21 -13.54 10.61 -10.21
CA THR A 21 -13.29 10.68 -11.65
C THR A 21 -12.03 11.51 -11.86
N GLY A 22 -10.90 10.85 -12.12
CA GLY A 22 -9.59 11.48 -12.15
C GLY A 22 -8.48 10.52 -12.58
N LEU A 23 -7.27 11.06 -12.72
CA LEU A 23 -6.07 10.26 -12.98
C LEU A 23 -5.52 9.73 -11.65
N ARG A 24 -5.53 8.41 -11.47
CA ARG A 24 -4.88 7.71 -10.37
C ARG A 24 -3.43 7.42 -10.73
N LEU A 25 -2.49 7.76 -9.84
CA LEU A 25 -1.11 7.29 -9.95
C LEU A 25 -1.05 5.80 -9.61
N LEU A 26 -0.47 4.97 -10.48
CA LEU A 26 -0.31 3.53 -10.22
C LEU A 26 0.91 3.26 -9.33
N PRO A 27 0.94 2.18 -8.53
CA PRO A 27 2.06 1.89 -7.62
C PRO A 27 3.32 1.35 -8.33
N TRP A 28 3.25 1.11 -9.64
CA TRP A 28 4.40 0.77 -10.49
C TRP A 28 4.76 1.90 -11.45
N THR A 29 5.98 1.85 -11.97
CA THR A 29 6.46 2.72 -13.06
C THR A 29 6.36 2.01 -14.40
N THR A 30 6.50 2.77 -15.48
CA THR A 30 6.80 2.20 -16.79
C THR A 30 8.21 1.57 -16.81
N PRO A 31 8.56 0.75 -17.80
CA PRO A 31 9.90 0.14 -17.91
C PRO A 31 11.05 1.15 -17.96
N ASP A 32 10.79 2.36 -18.47
CA ASP A 32 11.71 3.50 -18.50
C ASP A 32 11.68 4.35 -17.22
N GLY A 33 11.01 3.88 -16.17
CA GLY A 33 11.00 4.50 -14.84
C GLY A 33 10.09 5.71 -14.69
N ARG A 34 9.20 5.98 -15.66
CA ARG A 34 8.27 7.12 -15.56
C ARG A 34 7.02 6.77 -14.73
N PRO A 35 6.42 7.76 -14.03
CA PRO A 35 5.13 7.58 -13.38
C PRO A 35 4.06 7.10 -14.37
N CYS A 36 3.23 6.15 -13.94
CA CYS A 36 2.13 5.62 -14.75
C CYS A 36 0.79 6.03 -14.13
N TYR A 37 -0.15 6.47 -14.95
CA TYR A 37 -1.46 6.94 -14.51
C TYR A 37 -2.58 6.12 -15.13
N LEU A 38 -3.60 5.81 -14.34
CA LEU A 38 -4.84 5.17 -14.76
C LEU A 38 -5.98 6.20 -14.73
N SER A 39 -6.66 6.39 -15.85
CA SER A 39 -7.95 7.05 -15.87
C SER A 39 -9.01 6.04 -15.40
N THR A 40 -9.54 6.22 -14.21
CA THR A 40 -10.52 5.32 -13.59
C THR A 40 -11.47 6.15 -12.73
N ASP A 41 -12.68 5.65 -12.53
CA ASP A 41 -13.65 6.09 -11.52
C ASP A 41 -13.43 5.43 -10.15
N GLY A 42 -12.46 4.52 -10.06
CA GLY A 42 -12.13 3.74 -8.87
C GLY A 42 -12.26 2.23 -9.09
N ASP A 43 -12.91 1.79 -10.17
CA ASP A 43 -13.20 0.38 -10.43
C ASP A 43 -12.46 -0.18 -11.65
N GLY A 44 -12.37 -1.51 -11.70
CA GLY A 44 -11.88 -2.28 -12.85
C GLY A 44 -10.59 -3.08 -12.58
N PRO A 45 -10.18 -3.96 -13.52
CA PRO A 45 -9.09 -4.92 -13.29
C PRO A 45 -7.74 -4.28 -12.96
N VAL A 46 -7.44 -3.12 -13.57
CA VAL A 46 -6.18 -2.41 -13.31
C VAL A 46 -6.22 -1.67 -11.97
N ALA A 47 -7.38 -1.16 -11.57
CA ALA A 47 -7.56 -0.54 -10.25
C ALA A 47 -7.42 -1.61 -9.14
N ALA A 48 -8.02 -2.78 -9.31
CA ALA A 48 -7.87 -3.90 -8.39
C ALA A 48 -6.41 -4.38 -8.30
N LEU A 49 -5.71 -4.51 -9.43
CA LEU A 49 -4.28 -4.83 -9.42
C LEU A 49 -3.44 -3.74 -8.73
N ALA A 50 -3.82 -2.47 -8.87
CA ALA A 50 -3.16 -1.38 -8.17
C ALA A 50 -3.34 -1.52 -6.65
N ASP A 51 -4.55 -1.82 -6.18
CA ASP A 51 -4.83 -2.06 -4.76
C ASP A 51 -4.01 -3.26 -4.23
N GLU A 52 -3.95 -4.37 -4.97
CA GLU A 52 -3.16 -5.55 -4.59
C GLU A 52 -1.66 -5.25 -4.46
N VAL A 53 -1.10 -4.46 -5.38
CA VAL A 53 0.32 -4.08 -5.34
C VAL A 53 0.59 -3.08 -4.23
N GLU A 54 -0.32 -2.13 -3.99
CA GLU A 54 -0.23 -1.19 -2.86
C GLU A 54 -0.21 -1.95 -1.53
N ASP A 55 -1.12 -2.90 -1.34
CA ASP A 55 -1.17 -3.75 -0.14
C ASP A 55 0.13 -4.55 0.03
N MET A 56 0.68 -5.12 -1.05
CA MET A 56 1.95 -5.84 -1.03
C MET A 56 3.13 -4.94 -0.62
N GLN A 57 3.18 -3.72 -1.16
CA GLN A 57 4.22 -2.74 -0.83
C GLN A 57 4.14 -2.32 0.64
N LEU A 58 2.94 -2.05 1.16
CA LEU A 58 2.74 -1.69 2.55
C LEU A 58 3.08 -2.85 3.50
N SER A 59 2.67 -4.08 3.16
CA SER A 59 3.04 -5.29 3.91
C SER A 59 4.56 -5.47 3.98
N THR A 60 5.27 -5.24 2.87
CA THR A 60 6.73 -5.30 2.83
C THR A 60 7.34 -4.24 3.77
N GLY A 61 6.76 -3.04 3.82
CA GLY A 61 7.15 -1.99 4.75
C GLY A 61 7.02 -2.41 6.22
N ASP A 62 5.90 -3.04 6.59
CA ASP A 62 5.65 -3.54 7.95
C ASP A 62 6.64 -4.63 8.36
N GLU A 63 6.95 -5.55 7.45
CA GLU A 63 7.98 -6.58 7.67
C GLU A 63 9.35 -5.94 7.92
N LEU A 64 9.77 -5.01 7.07
CA LEU A 64 11.06 -4.33 7.22
C LEU A 64 11.14 -3.52 8.51
N LEU A 65 10.05 -2.86 8.90
CA LEU A 65 9.99 -2.12 10.16
C LEU A 65 10.12 -3.06 11.36
N THR A 66 9.54 -4.25 11.30
CA THR A 66 9.69 -5.29 12.32
C THR A 66 11.16 -5.72 12.46
N HIS A 67 11.82 -6.00 11.33
CA HIS A 67 13.24 -6.36 11.31
C HIS A 67 14.12 -5.22 11.84
N ALA A 68 13.81 -3.97 11.48
CA ALA A 68 14.53 -2.81 11.98
C ALA A 68 14.49 -2.69 13.49
N ARG A 69 13.31 -2.88 14.10
CA ARG A 69 13.15 -2.87 15.56
C ARG A 69 13.95 -3.98 16.23
N ALA A 70 13.95 -5.18 15.65
CA ALA A 70 14.73 -6.30 16.17
C ALA A 70 16.24 -6.02 16.08
N MET A 71 16.72 -5.51 14.95
CA MET A 71 18.14 -5.21 14.75
C MET A 71 18.64 -4.08 15.64
N LEU A 72 17.83 -3.03 15.86
CA LEU A 72 18.17 -1.95 16.79
C LEU A 72 18.29 -2.41 18.25
N ALA A 73 17.62 -3.51 18.62
CA ALA A 73 17.69 -4.09 19.96
C ALA A 73 18.90 -5.02 20.16
N ASP A 74 19.54 -5.49 19.08
CA ASP A 74 20.69 -6.39 19.16
C ASP A 74 22.01 -5.65 18.82
N PRO A 75 22.88 -5.39 19.83
CA PRO A 75 24.14 -4.69 19.61
C PRO A 75 25.18 -5.51 18.81
N LYS A 76 24.90 -6.78 18.50
CA LYS A 76 25.82 -7.66 17.76
C LYS A 76 25.57 -7.64 16.25
N VAL A 77 24.53 -6.96 15.78
CA VAL A 77 24.17 -6.91 14.37
C VAL A 77 25.30 -6.24 13.56
N PRO A 78 25.83 -6.91 12.53
CA PRO A 78 26.89 -6.36 11.68
C PRO A 78 26.44 -5.10 10.91
N LEU A 79 27.38 -4.17 10.69
CA LEU A 79 27.15 -2.95 9.89
C LEU A 79 26.64 -3.24 8.47
N GLY A 80 27.06 -4.37 7.88
CA GLY A 80 26.59 -4.79 6.55
C GLY A 80 25.09 -5.07 6.51
N GLU A 81 24.56 -5.72 7.55
CA GLU A 81 23.12 -5.98 7.68
C GLU A 81 22.34 -4.68 7.88
N PHE A 82 22.85 -3.76 8.70
CA PHE A 82 22.24 -2.43 8.83
C PHE A 82 22.20 -1.64 7.52
N ARG A 83 23.27 -1.71 6.70
CA ARG A 83 23.30 -1.05 5.39
C ARG A 83 22.28 -1.65 4.43
N PHE A 84 22.19 -2.98 4.40
CA PHE A 84 21.19 -3.68 3.60
C PHE A 84 19.77 -3.30 4.03
N LEU A 85 19.46 -3.40 5.33
CA LEU A 85 18.15 -3.04 5.86
C LEU A 85 17.81 -1.57 5.58
N SER A 86 18.77 -0.65 5.74
CA SER A 86 18.57 0.77 5.46
C SER A 86 18.21 1.03 3.99
N ALA A 87 18.84 0.32 3.05
CA ALA A 87 18.49 0.41 1.64
C ALA A 87 17.06 -0.08 1.38
N ARG A 88 16.69 -1.23 1.96
CA ARG A 88 15.33 -1.78 1.86
C ARG A 88 14.27 -0.89 2.48
N LEU A 89 14.56 -0.26 3.61
CA LEU A 89 13.68 0.72 4.25
C LEU A 89 13.50 1.97 3.37
N ALA A 90 14.56 2.44 2.70
CA ALA A 90 14.46 3.57 1.78
C ALA A 90 13.58 3.26 0.56
N GLU A 91 13.69 2.05 0.02
CA GLU A 91 12.82 1.55 -1.06
C GLU A 91 11.35 1.45 -0.60
N ALA A 92 11.10 0.82 0.55
CA ALA A 92 9.74 0.69 1.07
C ALA A 92 9.10 2.04 1.43
N LEU A 93 9.88 3.01 1.92
CA LEU A 93 9.38 4.36 2.17
C LEU A 93 9.05 5.09 0.86
N HIS A 94 9.85 4.91 -0.18
CA HIS A 94 9.55 5.44 -1.51
C HIS A 94 8.20 4.89 -2.02
N ASP A 95 8.00 3.58 -1.90
CA ASP A 95 6.77 2.91 -2.29
C ASP A 95 5.57 3.42 -1.47
N ALA A 96 5.71 3.51 -0.13
CA ALA A 96 4.65 4.02 0.74
C ALA A 96 4.25 5.47 0.42
N ILE A 97 5.21 6.34 0.09
CA ILE A 97 4.93 7.71 -0.36
C ILE A 97 4.18 7.69 -1.70
N ARG A 98 4.49 6.75 -2.59
CA ARG A 98 3.79 6.59 -3.87
C ARG A 98 2.35 6.14 -3.67
N VAL A 99 2.11 5.18 -2.78
CA VAL A 99 0.75 4.75 -2.38
C VAL A 99 -0.03 5.91 -1.76
N ALA A 100 0.56 6.66 -0.82
CA ALA A 100 -0.11 7.82 -0.23
C ALA A 100 -0.57 8.84 -1.30
N ARG A 101 0.28 9.08 -2.30
CA ARG A 101 -0.04 9.97 -3.43
C ARG A 101 -1.05 9.38 -4.43
N SER A 102 -1.18 8.06 -4.55
CA SER A 102 -2.19 7.44 -5.42
C SER A 102 -3.60 7.76 -4.93
N HIS A 103 -3.77 7.81 -3.60
CA HIS A 103 -5.04 8.14 -2.94
C HIS A 103 -5.37 9.64 -2.92
N GLU A 104 -4.38 10.52 -3.09
CA GLU A 104 -4.61 11.98 -3.08
C GLU A 104 -5.32 12.48 -4.35
N GLY A 105 -5.28 11.72 -5.45
CA GLY A 105 -6.03 11.96 -6.69
C GLY A 105 -5.74 13.29 -7.38
N VAL A 106 -5.28 13.27 -8.63
CA VAL A 106 -5.31 14.48 -9.44
C VAL A 106 -6.76 14.72 -9.84
N ARG A 107 -7.47 15.60 -9.11
CA ARG A 107 -8.72 16.18 -9.60
C ARG A 107 -8.37 16.91 -10.87
N SER A 108 -8.73 16.33 -12.02
CA SER A 108 -8.61 17.01 -13.32
C SER A 108 -9.36 18.33 -13.22
N GLY A 109 -8.61 19.41 -13.01
CA GLY A 109 -9.14 20.76 -12.93
C GLY A 109 -9.71 21.15 -14.29
N SER A 110 -10.93 21.69 -14.20
CA SER A 110 -11.73 22.51 -15.12
C SER A 110 -11.15 22.91 -16.48
#